data_AF-A0A2E8G8G6-F1
#
_entry.id   AF-A0A2E8G8G6-F1
#
_cell.length_a   1.000
_cell.length_b   1.000
_cell.length_c   1.000
_cell.angle_alpha   90.00
_cell.angle_beta   90.00
_cell.angle_gamma   90.00
#
_symmetry.space_group_name_H-M   'P 1'
#
loop_
_entity.id
_entity.type
_entity.pdbx_description
1 polymer ?
#
loop_
_entity_poly.entity_id
_entity_poly.type
_entity_poly.pdbx_seq_one_letter_code
_entity_poly.pdbx_strand_id
1 'polypeptide(L)' 'MRLLLATTVSLATLGLVACGGDDDNDPPPPRAQATVDYTAFVKTQLATTSDTTDPVSVNNLRFRNQTNSNEDAYNSVLD' A
#
# COMPACT_ATOMS: atom_id res chain seq x y z
N MET A 1 -38.96 39.14 0.21
CA MET A 1 -39.68 37.86 0.34
C MET A 1 -38.67 36.75 0.16
N ARG A 2 -38.50 35.93 1.20
CA ARG A 2 -37.62 34.76 1.22
C ARG A 2 -38.29 33.63 0.44
N LEU A 3 -37.57 32.88 -0.37
CA LEU A 3 -37.82 31.44 -0.54
C LEU A 3 -36.47 30.76 -0.75
N LEU A 4 -35.98 30.17 0.34
CA LEU A 4 -34.86 29.22 0.36
C LEU A 4 -35.35 27.93 -0.30
N LEU A 5 -34.89 27.62 -1.51
CA LEU A 5 -35.03 26.27 -2.05
C LEU A 5 -33.85 25.44 -1.52
N ALA A 6 -34.06 24.85 -0.34
CA ALA A 6 -33.30 23.72 0.12
C ALA A 6 -33.79 22.48 -0.67
N THR A 7 -32.98 22.00 -1.60
CA THR A 7 -33.24 20.73 -2.29
C THR A 7 -32.05 19.81 -2.01
N THR A 8 -32.24 18.97 -1.00
CA THR A 8 -31.37 17.88 -0.58
C THR A 8 -31.11 16.94 -1.77
N VAL A 9 -29.93 17.02 -2.37
CA VAL A 9 -29.49 16.02 -3.35
C VAL A 9 -29.15 14.76 -2.56
N SER A 10 -29.98 13.73 -2.76
CA SER A 10 -29.88 12.44 -2.10
C SER A 10 -28.61 11.71 -2.53
N LEU A 11 -27.80 11.29 -1.55
CA LEU A 11 -26.66 10.40 -1.74
C LEU A 11 -27.19 9.04 -2.21
N ALA A 12 -27.08 8.75 -3.51
CA ALA A 12 -27.30 7.42 -4.04
C ALA A 12 -26.06 6.56 -3.74
N THR A 13 -26.06 5.86 -2.61
CA THR A 13 -25.11 4.78 -2.35
C THR A 13 -25.49 3.61 -3.24
N LEU A 14 -24.88 3.50 -4.41
CA LEU A 14 -24.88 2.25 -5.17
C LEU A 14 -24.13 1.22 -4.32
N GLY A 15 -24.92 0.31 -3.75
CA GLY A 15 -24.41 -0.88 -3.08
C GLY A 15 -23.63 -1.73 -4.07
N LEU A 16 -22.31 -1.62 -4.01
CA LEU A 16 -21.41 -2.69 -4.43
C LEU A 16 -21.60 -3.82 -3.41
N VAL A 17 -22.59 -4.67 -3.66
CA VAL A 17 -22.63 -6.02 -3.10
C VAL A 17 -21.42 -6.75 -3.68
N ALA A 18 -20.28 -6.60 -3.03
CA ALA A 18 -19.17 -7.53 -3.17
C ALA A 18 -19.64 -8.85 -2.56
N CYS A 19 -20.13 -9.73 -3.42
CA CYS A 19 -20.26 -11.15 -3.12
C CYS A 19 -18.84 -11.75 -3.06
N GLY A 20 -18.09 -11.38 -2.03
CA GLY A 20 -16.87 -12.07 -1.64
C GLY A 20 -17.30 -13.17 -0.68
N GLY A 21 -17.43 -14.39 -1.20
CA GLY A 21 -17.55 -15.57 -0.37
C GLY A 21 -16.33 -15.62 0.54
N ASP A 22 -16.60 -15.48 1.83
CA ASP A 22 -15.69 -15.76 2.93
C ASP A 22 -15.34 -17.25 2.84
N ASP A 23 -14.21 -17.57 2.21
CA ASP A 23 -13.59 -18.88 2.34
C ASP A 23 -12.39 -18.72 3.27
N ASP A 24 -12.69 -18.72 4.56
CA ASP A 24 -11.74 -18.71 5.69
C ASP A 24 -10.80 -19.95 5.71
N ASN A 25 -10.84 -20.82 4.68
CA ASN A 25 -10.00 -22.02 4.59
C ASN A 25 -8.68 -21.79 3.82
N ASP A 26 -8.39 -20.57 3.36
CA ASP A 26 -7.07 -20.30 2.81
C ASP A 26 -6.00 -20.55 3.90
N PRO A 27 -5.04 -21.47 3.67
CA PRO A 27 -3.97 -21.68 4.62
C PRO A 27 -3.28 -20.34 4.84
N PRO A 28 -2.91 -20.00 6.09
CA PRO A 28 -2.27 -18.73 6.37
C PRO A 28 -1.07 -18.59 5.43
N PRO A 29 -0.90 -17.42 4.78
CA PRO A 29 0.15 -17.22 3.80
C PRO A 29 1.48 -17.67 4.40
N PRO A 30 2.35 -18.35 3.61
CA PRO A 30 3.61 -18.87 4.10
C PRO A 30 4.34 -17.79 4.91
N ARG A 31 4.73 -18.10 6.15
CA ARG A 31 5.51 -17.17 6.97
C ARG A 31 6.68 -16.66 6.14
N ALA A 32 6.83 -15.33 6.11
CA ALA A 32 7.81 -14.64 5.27
C ALA A 32 9.18 -15.36 5.26
N GLN A 33 9.56 -15.84 4.08
CA GLN A 33 10.70 -16.76 3.90
C GLN A 33 12.01 -16.00 3.75
N ALA A 34 11.95 -14.78 3.22
CA ALA A 34 13.11 -13.91 3.03
C ALA A 34 13.09 -12.75 4.03
N THR A 35 14.17 -12.63 4.78
CA THR A 35 14.46 -11.42 5.55
C THR A 35 15.08 -10.38 4.62
N VAL A 36 14.45 -9.21 4.53
CA VAL A 36 14.85 -8.13 3.62
C VAL A 36 15.26 -6.91 4.42
N ASP A 37 16.37 -6.28 4.05
CA ASP A 37 16.74 -4.97 4.57
C ASP A 37 15.76 -3.92 4.01
N TYR A 38 15.03 -3.26 4.92
CA TYR A 38 14.01 -2.29 4.53
C TYR A 38 14.58 -1.10 3.75
N THR A 39 15.70 -0.53 4.20
CA THR A 39 16.30 0.65 3.57
C THR A 39 16.84 0.30 2.19
N ALA A 40 17.52 -0.83 2.05
CA ALA A 40 18.01 -1.29 0.75
C ALA A 40 16.85 -1.52 -0.23
N PHE A 41 15.79 -2.19 0.23
CA PHE A 41 14.59 -2.41 -0.58
C PHE A 41 13.98 -1.10 -1.09
N VAL A 42 13.74 -0.13 -0.20
CA VAL A 42 13.14 1.15 -0.60
C VAL A 42 14.04 1.91 -1.58
N LYS A 43 15.37 1.92 -1.39
CA LYS A 43 16.31 2.53 -2.35
C LYS A 43 16.21 1.89 -3.74
N THR A 44 16.15 0.56 -3.80
CA THR A 44 15.97 -0.15 -5.08
C THR A 44 14.66 0.22 -5.76
N GLN A 45 13.55 0.28 -5.01
CA GLN A 45 12.26 0.67 -5.56
C GLN A 45 12.28 2.10 -6.09
N LEU A 46 12.88 3.05 -5.37
CA LEU A 46 12.99 4.44 -5.80
C LEU A 46 13.84 4.57 -7.09
N ALA A 47 14.97 3.87 -7.17
CA ALA A 47 15.83 3.86 -8.35
C ALA A 47 15.18 3.22 -9.60
N THR A 48 14.13 2.42 -9.42
CA THR A 48 13.45 1.68 -10.50
C THR A 48 12.00 2.11 -10.71
N THR A 49 11.58 3.19 -10.04
CA THR A 49 10.23 3.73 -10.16
C THR A 49 10.02 4.29 -11.57
N SER A 50 8.92 3.90 -12.19
CA SER A 50 8.47 4.36 -13.50
C SER A 50 6.96 4.18 -13.57
N ASP A 51 6.28 4.97 -14.40
CA ASP A 51 4.83 4.86 -14.64
C ASP A 51 4.41 3.53 -15.27
N THR A 52 5.39 2.74 -15.73
CA THR A 52 5.20 1.47 -16.43
C THR A 52 5.80 0.26 -15.70
N THR A 53 6.43 0.47 -14.54
CA THR A 53 7.01 -0.63 -13.76
C THR A 53 5.91 -1.41 -13.03
N ASP A 54 5.92 -2.74 -13.15
CA ASP A 54 5.00 -3.61 -12.44
C ASP A 54 5.17 -3.49 -10.91
N PRO A 55 4.09 -3.57 -10.12
CA PRO A 55 4.18 -3.58 -8.67
C PRO A 55 5.01 -4.76 -8.14
N VAL A 56 5.89 -4.49 -7.18
CA VAL A 56 6.67 -5.53 -6.51
C VAL A 56 5.85 -6.18 -5.39
N SER A 57 5.79 -7.52 -5.38
CA SER A 57 5.08 -8.29 -4.36
C SER A 57 5.83 -8.27 -3.02
N VAL A 58 5.09 -7.96 -1.94
CA VAL A 58 5.65 -7.83 -0.58
C VAL A 58 5.10 -8.84 0.43
N ASN A 59 4.08 -9.62 0.06
CA ASN A 59 3.29 -10.44 0.99
C ASN A 59 4.11 -11.54 1.71
N ASN A 60 5.24 -11.97 1.13
CA ASN A 60 6.09 -13.03 1.70
C ASN A 60 7.45 -12.50 2.19
N LEU A 61 7.58 -11.18 2.40
CA LEU A 61 8.81 -10.53 2.86
C LEU A 61 8.73 -10.17 4.33
N ARG A 62 9.83 -10.39 5.06
CA ARG A 62 10.00 -9.88 6.43
C ARG A 62 10.99 -8.74 6.39
N PHE A 63 10.49 -7.51 6.47
CA PHE A 63 11.36 -6.35 6.56
C PHE A 63 12.04 -6.27 7.93
N ARG A 64 13.35 -6.06 7.89
CA ARG A 64 14.14 -5.67 9.05
C ARG A 64 14.63 -4.25 8.82
N ASN A 65 14.26 -3.38 9.75
CA ASN A 65 14.93 -2.09 9.86
C ASN A 65 16.27 -2.32 10.58
N GLN A 66 17.37 -2.20 9.84
CA GLN A 66 18.73 -2.34 10.39
C GLN A 66 19.38 -0.98 10.64
N THR A 67 18.75 0.09 10.16
CA THR A 67 19.32 1.43 10.05
C THR A 67 18.94 2.34 11.23
N ASN A 68 18.52 1.76 12.36
CA ASN A 68 18.00 2.43 13.56
C ASN A 68 18.58 3.85 13.74
N SER A 69 17.73 4.86 13.50
CA SER A 69 18.02 6.29 13.68
C SER A 69 19.01 6.95 12.70
N ASN A 70 19.32 6.33 11.56
CA ASN A 70 20.08 7.00 10.50
C ASN A 70 19.17 7.94 9.67
N GLU A 71 19.14 9.21 10.04
CA GLU A 71 18.37 10.26 9.36
C GLU A 71 18.86 10.49 7.91
N ASP A 72 20.13 10.21 7.64
CA ASP A 72 20.77 10.39 6.33
C ASP A 72 20.64 9.18 5.41
N ALA A 73 19.89 8.15 5.82
CA ALA A 73 19.80 6.89 5.09
C ALA A 73 19.40 7.05 3.62
N TYR A 74 18.64 8.09 3.26
CA TYR A 74 18.12 8.32 1.91
C TYR A 74 18.78 9.46 1.13
N ASN A 75 19.79 10.14 1.68
CA ASN A 75 20.43 11.29 1.00
C ASN A 75 21.04 10.91 -0.36
N SER A 76 21.41 9.64 -0.53
CA SER A 76 21.98 9.08 -1.77
C SER A 76 20.96 8.74 -2.87
N VAL A 77 19.65 8.97 -2.65
CA VAL A 77 18.60 8.58 -3.61
C VAL A 77 18.24 9.70 -4.58
N LEU A 78 18.64 10.95 -4.29
CA LEU A 78 18.27 12.14 -5.05
C LEU A 78 19.39 12.68 -5.96
N ASP A 79 20.50 11.93 -6.10
CA ASP A 79 21.62 12.30 -6.97
C ASP A 79 21.33 12.07 -8.46
#